data_AF-A0A7V4T7F1-F1
#
_entry.id   AF-A0A7V4T7F1-F1
#
_cell.length_a   1.000
_cell.length_b   1.000
_cell.length_c   1.000
_cell.angle_alpha   90.00
_cell.angle_beta   90.00
_cell.angle_gamma   90.00
#
_symmetry.space_group_name_H-M   'P 1'
#
loop_
_entity.id
_entity.type
_entity.pdbx_description
1 polymer ?
#
loop_
_entity_poly.entity_id
_entity_poly.type
_entity_poly.pdbx_seq_one_letter_code
_entity_poly.pdbx_strand_id
1 'polypeptide(L)'
;MLSLLCVGGNIPIVGKIDSGNTSDKTINNNLLSNISKQMKNVGVEEDAFIYVADSAVVTEDNLKLMTGSHQFITRLPATYNECERVIIDAVEADQWQDIGYLAQAQPTTNRPNASYRGFNSTVTLYEQVYRAVVIHSSAHDKRRHKRLEREVISSLKSIKELTRLAEKKSFACKKDAEMMAEKERLNSTGFHRMEITVTEKYRYASGRPKKGEPRSPVETRYVFVVNIVEDEAALEKRRKIAGCFVLLTNIANEDGTEYTAEKVLQIYKEQNGIEKNFGFLKDDRIVNALFLKLPEHIEALGMILIIALMLWRLMERTMRNNLETNNTTLPGWNNQPTSRPTAYMLTWKFKGALIISLMAQRQVSGGLNETRLAFLAALNMTAENFINPAGSG
;
A
#
# COMPACT_ATOMS: atom_id res chain seq x y z
N MET A 1 -8.01 -14.25 15.70
CA MET A 1 -7.62 -13.06 14.94
C MET A 1 -8.07 -11.82 15.71
N LEU A 2 -7.17 -10.87 15.96
CA LEU A 2 -7.52 -9.61 16.63
C LEU A 2 -8.03 -8.60 15.59
N SER A 3 -9.27 -8.16 15.74
CA SER A 3 -9.94 -7.12 14.95
C SER A 3 -9.94 -5.82 15.75
N LEU A 4 -9.50 -4.71 15.15
CA LEU A 4 -9.40 -3.41 15.83
C LEU A 4 -10.03 -2.30 14.99
N LEU A 5 -10.85 -1.48 15.64
CA LEU A 5 -11.29 -0.20 15.11
C LEU A 5 -10.49 0.90 15.80
N CYS A 6 -9.88 1.77 15.00
CA CYS A 6 -9.13 2.91 15.50
C CYS A 6 -9.72 4.21 14.95
N VAL A 7 -9.57 5.27 15.73
CA VAL A 7 -9.79 6.66 15.30
C VAL A 7 -8.47 7.34 15.00
N GLY A 8 -8.53 8.60 14.54
CA GLY A 8 -7.37 9.42 14.17
C GLY A 8 -6.17 9.29 15.12
N GLY A 9 -4.98 9.15 14.55
CA GLY A 9 -3.75 8.85 15.30
C GLY A 9 -3.57 7.38 15.70
N ASN A 10 -4.38 6.46 15.13
CA ASN A 10 -4.37 5.03 15.42
C ASN A 10 -4.72 4.70 16.89
N ILE A 11 -5.63 5.47 17.48
CA ILE A 11 -6.12 5.23 18.84
C ILE A 11 -7.20 4.14 18.77
N PRO A 12 -7.00 2.95 19.36
CA PRO A 12 -8.01 1.91 19.36
C PRO A 12 -9.20 2.30 20.24
N ILE A 13 -10.41 2.10 19.73
CA ILE A 13 -11.67 2.35 20.46
C ILE A 13 -12.54 1.09 20.58
N VAL A 14 -12.39 0.15 19.66
CA VAL A 14 -13.05 -1.17 19.72
C VAL A 14 -12.01 -2.23 19.38
N GLY A 15 -12.02 -3.32 20.13
CA GLY A 15 -11.23 -4.49 19.82
C GLY A 15 -12.01 -5.78 20.09
N LYS A 16 -11.84 -6.75 19.21
CA LYS A 16 -12.48 -8.05 19.31
C LYS A 16 -11.52 -9.15 18.93
N ILE A 17 -11.54 -10.26 19.68
CA ILE A 17 -10.81 -11.47 19.32
C ILE A 17 -11.80 -12.40 18.64
N ASP A 18 -11.70 -12.49 17.32
CA ASP A 18 -12.52 -13.38 16.49
C ASP A 18 -11.82 -14.73 16.26
N SER A 19 -12.59 -15.78 16.00
CA SER A 19 -12.03 -17.08 15.61
C SER A 19 -11.32 -16.96 14.26
N GLY A 20 -10.23 -17.72 14.05
CA GLY A 20 -9.51 -17.72 12.77
C GLY A 20 -10.29 -18.27 11.57
N ASN A 21 -11.49 -18.81 11.78
CA ASN A 21 -12.32 -19.43 10.74
C ASN A 21 -13.39 -18.49 10.14
N THR A 22 -13.55 -17.28 10.69
CA THR A 22 -14.54 -16.32 10.19
C THR A 22 -13.92 -15.45 9.11
N SER A 23 -14.56 -15.36 7.93
CA SER A 23 -14.02 -14.56 6.83
C SER A 23 -14.05 -13.05 7.13
N ASP A 24 -13.01 -12.32 6.73
CA ASP A 24 -12.91 -10.86 6.89
C ASP A 24 -14.14 -10.12 6.34
N LYS A 25 -14.75 -10.65 5.28
CA LYS A 25 -15.96 -10.09 4.65
C LYS A 25 -17.16 -10.07 5.60
N THR A 26 -17.36 -11.15 6.35
CA THR A 26 -18.46 -11.30 7.31
C THR A 26 -18.20 -10.50 8.59
N ILE A 27 -16.92 -10.41 9.00
CA ILE A 27 -16.50 -9.61 10.15
C ILE A 27 -16.83 -8.13 9.90
N ASN A 28 -16.53 -7.63 8.69
CA ASN A 28 -16.78 -6.23 8.34
C ASN A 28 -18.25 -5.83 8.38
N ASN A 29 -19.17 -6.68 7.90
CA ASN A 29 -20.61 -6.39 7.93
C ASN A 29 -21.15 -6.26 9.38
N ASN A 30 -20.79 -7.23 10.22
CA ASN A 30 -21.16 -7.23 11.64
C ASN A 30 -20.50 -6.06 12.39
N LEU A 31 -19.27 -5.71 12.06
CA LEU A 31 -18.56 -4.59 12.66
C LEU A 31 -19.24 -3.26 12.30
N LEU A 32 -19.54 -3.03 11.02
CA LEU A 32 -20.20 -1.81 10.55
C LEU A 32 -21.54 -1.59 11.26
N SER A 33 -22.42 -2.60 11.27
CA SER A 33 -23.74 -2.49 11.91
C SER A 33 -23.68 -2.26 13.43
N ASN A 34 -22.65 -2.77 14.11
CA ASN A 34 -22.46 -2.55 15.54
C ASN A 34 -21.85 -1.18 15.85
N ILE A 35 -20.92 -0.69 15.04
CA ILE A 35 -20.30 0.63 15.22
C ILE A 35 -21.34 1.73 15.10
N SER A 36 -22.20 1.69 14.08
CA SER A 36 -23.22 2.73 13.88
C SER A 36 -24.14 2.83 15.09
N LYS A 37 -24.57 1.69 15.65
CA LYS A 37 -25.37 1.65 16.89
C LYS A 37 -24.61 2.24 18.08
N GLN A 38 -23.34 1.88 18.24
CA GLN A 38 -22.53 2.38 19.36
C GLN A 38 -22.25 3.88 19.24
N MET A 39 -21.92 4.37 18.05
CA MET A 39 -21.67 5.79 17.76
C MET A 39 -22.92 6.63 18.00
N LYS A 40 -24.08 6.16 17.53
CA LYS A 40 -25.37 6.80 17.80
C LYS A 40 -25.69 6.90 19.29
N ASN A 41 -25.38 5.86 20.07
CA ASN A 41 -25.59 5.86 21.51
C ASN A 41 -24.74 6.90 22.26
N VAL A 42 -23.60 7.31 21.69
CA VAL A 42 -22.72 8.36 22.25
C VAL A 42 -22.91 9.72 21.57
N GLY A 43 -23.98 9.88 20.77
CA GLY A 43 -24.35 11.16 20.13
C GLY A 43 -23.49 11.52 18.92
N VAL A 44 -22.82 10.55 18.29
CA VAL A 44 -22.08 10.76 17.04
C VAL A 44 -23.00 10.39 15.87
N GLU A 45 -23.27 11.36 15.00
CA GLU A 45 -24.07 11.17 13.79
C GLU A 45 -23.35 10.25 12.79
N GLU A 46 -24.13 9.57 11.94
CA GLU A 46 -23.61 8.54 11.01
C GLU A 46 -22.71 9.14 9.91
N ASP A 47 -22.87 10.43 9.59
CA ASP A 47 -22.05 11.19 8.64
C ASP A 47 -20.84 11.89 9.29
N ALA A 48 -20.67 11.78 10.62
CA ALA A 48 -19.62 12.48 11.35
C ALA A 48 -18.22 11.85 11.20
N PHE A 49 -18.09 10.71 10.52
CA PHE A 49 -16.83 10.01 10.33
C PHE A 49 -16.72 9.29 8.99
N ILE A 50 -15.47 9.09 8.56
CA ILE A 50 -15.14 8.32 7.36
C ILE A 50 -14.64 6.95 7.77
N TYR A 51 -15.31 5.91 7.28
CA TYR A 51 -14.91 4.53 7.50
C TYR A 51 -13.78 4.14 6.52
N VAL A 52 -12.59 3.87 7.05
CA VAL A 52 -11.44 3.45 6.26
C VAL A 52 -11.19 1.96 6.45
N ALA A 53 -11.18 1.19 5.36
CA ALA A 53 -11.07 -0.25 5.44
C ALA A 53 -10.19 -0.87 4.34
N ASP A 54 -9.79 -2.12 4.57
CA ASP A 54 -9.11 -2.91 3.55
C ASP A 54 -10.03 -3.23 2.36
N SER A 55 -9.43 -3.80 1.32
CA SER A 55 -10.13 -4.11 0.08
C SER A 55 -11.15 -5.25 0.21
N ALA A 56 -11.12 -6.04 1.28
CA ALA A 56 -12.08 -7.13 1.50
C ALA A 56 -13.48 -6.62 1.82
N VAL A 57 -13.62 -5.36 2.22
CA VAL A 57 -14.93 -4.69 2.37
C VAL A 57 -15.67 -4.55 1.03
N VAL A 58 -14.98 -4.58 -0.11
CA VAL A 58 -15.62 -4.42 -1.42
C VAL A 58 -16.41 -5.70 -1.78
N THR A 59 -17.66 -5.74 -1.33
CA THR A 59 -18.70 -6.72 -1.67
C THR A 59 -20.03 -5.99 -1.82
N GLU A 60 -20.99 -6.59 -2.52
CA GLU A 60 -22.30 -5.98 -2.75
C GLU A 60 -23.01 -5.61 -1.43
N ASP A 61 -23.09 -6.55 -0.48
CA ASP A 61 -23.78 -6.34 0.80
C ASP A 61 -23.13 -5.22 1.63
N ASN A 62 -21.80 -5.20 1.70
CA ASN A 62 -21.07 -4.21 2.48
C ASN A 62 -21.15 -2.81 1.84
N LEU A 63 -21.05 -2.73 0.51
CA LEU A 63 -21.18 -1.46 -0.21
C LEU A 63 -22.59 -0.90 -0.08
N LYS A 64 -23.64 -1.74 -0.17
CA LYS A 64 -25.03 -1.31 0.08
C LYS A 64 -25.20 -0.78 1.50
N LEU A 65 -24.65 -1.48 2.49
CA LEU A 65 -24.73 -1.06 3.89
C LEU A 65 -24.04 0.28 4.11
N MET A 66 -22.81 0.46 3.61
CA MET A 66 -22.07 1.72 3.78
C MET A 66 -22.70 2.87 3.01
N THR A 67 -23.10 2.68 1.75
CA THR A 67 -23.63 3.77 0.91
C THR A 67 -24.88 4.40 1.49
N GLY A 68 -25.70 3.63 2.20
CA GLY A 68 -26.91 4.13 2.85
C GLY A 68 -26.70 4.79 4.22
N SER A 69 -25.48 4.77 4.78
CA SER A 69 -25.28 5.18 6.19
C SER A 69 -23.96 5.88 6.51
N HIS A 70 -22.86 5.65 5.77
CA HIS A 70 -21.54 6.18 6.13
C HIS A 70 -20.73 6.60 4.90
N GLN A 71 -19.88 7.60 5.09
CA GLN A 71 -18.79 7.87 4.16
C GLN A 71 -17.69 6.81 4.31
N PHE A 72 -17.09 6.36 3.21
CA PHE A 72 -16.03 5.34 3.26
C PHE A 72 -14.88 5.61 2.30
N ILE A 73 -13.71 5.07 2.64
CA ILE A 73 -12.55 4.97 1.75
C ILE A 73 -12.00 3.54 1.86
N THR A 74 -11.92 2.84 0.74
CA THR A 74 -11.31 1.51 0.66
C THR A 74 -10.47 1.38 -0.60
N ARG A 75 -9.63 0.36 -0.69
CA ARG A 75 -8.92 0.04 -1.93
C ARG A 75 -9.77 -0.88 -2.79
N LEU A 76 -9.98 -0.53 -4.06
CA LEU A 76 -10.64 -1.41 -5.01
C LEU A 76 -9.72 -2.62 -5.32
N PRO A 77 -10.15 -3.87 -5.07
CA PRO A 77 -9.34 -5.03 -5.38
C PRO A 77 -9.01 -5.12 -6.88
N ALA A 78 -7.79 -5.55 -7.19
CA ALA A 78 -7.36 -5.79 -8.57
C ALA A 78 -8.07 -6.97 -9.27
N THR A 79 -8.96 -7.67 -8.56
CA THR A 79 -9.82 -8.72 -9.12
C THR A 79 -11.03 -8.16 -9.86
N TYR A 80 -11.37 -6.89 -9.67
CA TYR A 80 -12.45 -6.22 -10.41
C TYR A 80 -11.90 -5.66 -11.71
N ASN A 81 -12.56 -5.96 -12.83
CA ASN A 81 -12.19 -5.43 -14.15
C ASN A 81 -12.21 -3.89 -14.16
N GLU A 82 -13.13 -3.28 -13.43
CA GLU A 82 -13.21 -1.83 -13.23
C GLU A 82 -11.92 -1.23 -12.66
N CYS A 83 -11.18 -1.98 -11.83
CA CYS A 83 -9.90 -1.54 -11.27
C CYS A 83 -8.84 -1.38 -12.36
N GLU A 84 -8.77 -2.33 -13.29
CA GLU A 84 -7.84 -2.26 -14.41
C GLU A 84 -8.26 -1.21 -15.42
N ARG A 85 -9.56 -1.16 -15.78
CA ARG A 85 -10.13 -0.16 -16.70
C ARG A 85 -9.75 1.26 -16.26
N VAL A 86 -10.10 1.65 -15.04
CA VAL A 86 -9.90 3.02 -14.57
C VAL A 86 -8.41 3.40 -14.45
N ILE A 87 -7.54 2.42 -14.17
CA ILE A 87 -6.09 2.64 -14.20
C ILE A 87 -5.60 2.91 -15.62
N ILE A 88 -6.08 2.15 -16.61
CA ILE A 88 -5.74 2.34 -18.01
C ILE A 88 -6.21 3.72 -18.47
N ASP A 89 -7.47 4.08 -18.19
CA ASP A 89 -8.05 5.38 -18.54
C ASP A 89 -7.22 6.53 -17.95
N ALA A 90 -6.80 6.43 -16.69
CA ALA A 90 -5.96 7.43 -16.04
C ALA A 90 -4.57 7.57 -16.68
N VAL A 91 -3.94 6.44 -17.04
CA VAL A 91 -2.63 6.43 -17.69
C VAL A 91 -2.70 6.98 -19.12
N GLU A 92 -3.79 6.71 -19.84
CA GLU A 92 -4.01 7.22 -21.20
C GLU A 92 -4.39 8.70 -21.22
N ALA A 93 -5.19 9.17 -20.25
CA ALA A 93 -5.52 10.58 -20.12
C ALA A 93 -4.30 11.44 -19.73
N ASP A 94 -3.39 10.90 -18.92
CA ASP A 94 -2.17 11.55 -18.41
C ASP A 94 -2.41 12.91 -17.69
N GLN A 95 -3.64 13.15 -17.21
CA GLN A 95 -4.06 14.37 -16.51
C GLN A 95 -3.88 14.26 -14.99
N TRP A 96 -2.69 13.89 -14.56
CA TRP A 96 -2.41 13.64 -13.14
C TRP A 96 -2.29 14.93 -12.32
N GLN A 97 -2.95 14.96 -11.17
CA GLN A 97 -2.70 15.91 -10.09
C GLN A 97 -1.44 15.48 -9.31
N ASP A 98 -0.45 16.37 -9.18
CA ASP A 98 0.70 16.11 -8.33
C ASP A 98 0.32 16.20 -6.84
N ILE A 99 0.67 15.16 -6.08
CA ILE A 99 0.44 15.09 -4.62
C ILE A 99 1.78 15.22 -3.87
N GLY A 100 2.91 14.87 -4.50
CA GLY A 100 4.21 14.90 -3.84
C GLY A 100 4.36 13.82 -2.76
N TYR A 101 4.93 14.18 -1.61
CA TYR A 101 5.34 13.24 -0.56
C TYR A 101 4.45 13.33 0.68
N LEU A 102 3.86 12.20 1.08
CA LEU A 102 3.05 12.13 2.32
C LEU A 102 3.87 11.78 3.56
N ALA A 103 5.09 11.26 3.39
CA ALA A 103 5.92 10.87 4.53
C ALA A 103 6.59 12.12 5.12
N GLN A 104 6.29 12.40 6.40
CA GLN A 104 6.92 13.50 7.14
C GLN A 104 8.38 13.22 7.53
N ALA A 105 8.80 11.94 7.56
CA ALA A 105 10.18 11.58 7.86
C ALA A 105 11.08 11.91 6.67
N GLN A 106 12.28 12.46 6.92
CA GLN A 106 13.25 12.72 5.85
C GLN A 106 13.63 11.41 5.15
N PRO A 107 13.69 11.41 3.81
CA PRO A 107 14.10 10.23 3.06
C PRO A 107 15.53 9.87 3.41
N THR A 108 15.81 8.57 3.52
CA THR A 108 17.17 8.05 3.65
C THR A 108 17.52 7.28 2.39
N THR A 109 18.81 7.13 2.08
CA THR A 109 19.28 6.37 0.90
C THR A 109 18.68 4.95 0.85
N ASN A 110 18.46 4.33 2.00
CA ASN A 110 17.87 2.98 2.10
C ASN A 110 16.33 2.95 2.20
N ARG A 111 15.68 4.10 2.39
CA ARG A 111 14.22 4.25 2.46
C ARG A 111 13.83 5.59 1.82
N PRO A 112 13.79 5.67 0.47
CA PRO A 112 13.27 6.84 -0.20
C PRO A 112 11.78 7.00 0.09
N ASN A 113 11.33 8.25 0.22
CA ASN A 113 9.92 8.53 0.33
C ASN A 113 9.23 8.31 -1.01
N ALA A 114 8.05 7.70 -0.96
CA ALA A 114 7.22 7.56 -2.13
C ALA A 114 6.59 8.92 -2.46
N SER A 115 6.77 9.35 -3.71
CA SER A 115 5.97 10.40 -4.32
C SER A 115 4.68 9.82 -4.91
N TYR A 116 3.63 10.63 -4.91
CA TYR A 116 2.30 10.24 -5.35
C TYR A 116 1.75 11.23 -6.37
N ARG A 117 0.94 10.71 -7.29
CA ARG A 117 0.09 11.49 -8.19
C ARG A 117 -1.32 10.91 -8.16
N GLY A 118 -2.33 11.75 -8.29
CA GLY A 118 -3.75 11.38 -8.23
C GLY A 118 -4.48 11.67 -9.54
N PHE A 119 -5.50 10.88 -9.83
CA PHE A 119 -6.45 11.12 -10.91
C PHE A 119 -7.84 10.73 -10.44
N ASN A 120 -8.81 11.64 -10.57
CA ASN A 120 -10.20 11.37 -10.19
C ASN A 120 -10.95 10.76 -11.37
N SER A 121 -11.74 9.74 -11.09
CA SER A 121 -12.61 9.06 -12.04
C SER A 121 -13.80 8.44 -11.30
N THR A 122 -14.59 7.66 -12.00
CA THR A 122 -15.71 6.91 -11.45
C THR A 122 -15.66 5.45 -11.89
N VAL A 123 -16.19 4.58 -11.04
CA VAL A 123 -16.38 3.16 -11.34
C VAL A 123 -17.80 2.75 -11.00
N THR A 124 -18.36 1.83 -11.78
CA THR A 124 -19.69 1.29 -11.52
C THR A 124 -19.56 -0.11 -10.96
N LEU A 125 -20.01 -0.32 -9.73
CA LEU A 125 -20.03 -1.62 -9.07
C LEU A 125 -21.44 -1.90 -8.59
N TYR A 126 -21.99 -3.07 -8.94
CA TYR A 126 -23.34 -3.48 -8.50
C TYR A 126 -24.40 -2.42 -8.82
N GLU A 127 -24.37 -1.89 -10.05
CA GLU A 127 -25.29 -0.85 -10.56
C GLU A 127 -25.22 0.50 -9.84
N GLN A 128 -24.21 0.70 -8.98
CA GLN A 128 -23.97 1.94 -8.26
C GLN A 128 -22.67 2.59 -8.72
N VAL A 129 -22.69 3.91 -8.89
CA VAL A 129 -21.52 4.71 -9.27
C VAL A 129 -20.78 5.17 -8.03
N TYR A 130 -19.48 4.88 -7.98
CA TYR A 130 -18.60 5.31 -6.91
C TYR A 130 -17.48 6.19 -7.47
N ARG A 131 -16.99 7.10 -6.63
CA ARG A 131 -15.77 7.85 -6.94
C ARG A 131 -14.57 6.93 -6.84
N ALA A 132 -13.73 6.97 -7.86
CA ALA A 132 -12.48 6.25 -7.95
C ALA A 132 -11.32 7.25 -8.00
N VAL A 133 -10.45 7.21 -7.00
CA VAL A 133 -9.22 7.99 -6.96
C VAL A 133 -8.07 7.06 -7.35
N VAL A 134 -7.57 7.20 -8.57
CA VAL A 134 -6.42 6.45 -9.07
C VAL A 134 -5.15 7.11 -8.54
N ILE A 135 -4.32 6.35 -7.86
CA ILE A 135 -3.07 6.81 -7.27
C ILE A 135 -1.91 6.11 -7.95
N HIS A 136 -1.04 6.89 -8.59
CA HIS A 136 0.27 6.44 -9.02
C HIS A 136 1.28 6.65 -7.88
N SER A 137 2.04 5.62 -7.55
CA SER A 137 3.03 5.65 -6.48
C SER A 137 4.42 5.29 -7.03
N SER A 138 5.42 6.13 -6.77
CA SER A 138 6.82 5.81 -7.10
C SER A 138 7.43 4.75 -6.18
N ALA A 139 6.75 4.35 -5.11
CA ALA A 139 7.16 3.19 -4.34
C ALA A 139 7.17 1.95 -5.25
N HIS A 140 8.37 1.44 -5.52
CA HIS A 140 8.54 0.20 -6.25
C HIS A 140 8.01 -0.97 -5.40
N ASP A 141 6.73 -1.31 -5.55
CA ASP A 141 6.17 -2.52 -4.95
C ASP A 141 6.92 -3.72 -5.57
N LYS A 142 7.80 -4.33 -4.77
CA LYS A 142 8.62 -5.48 -5.16
C LYS A 142 7.76 -6.62 -5.71
N ARG A 143 6.52 -6.77 -5.23
CA ARG A 143 5.59 -7.79 -5.73
C ARG A 143 5.15 -7.50 -7.17
N ARG A 144 4.90 -6.24 -7.49
CA ARG A 144 4.45 -5.81 -8.81
C ARG A 144 5.58 -5.82 -9.84
N HIS A 145 6.80 -5.47 -9.42
CA HIS A 145 8.00 -5.62 -10.27
C HIS A 145 8.25 -7.07 -10.64
N LYS A 146 8.23 -7.98 -9.66
CA LYS A 146 8.35 -9.42 -9.92
C LYS A 146 7.26 -9.95 -10.85
N ARG A 147 6.04 -9.40 -10.78
CA ARG A 147 4.96 -9.75 -11.70
C ARG A 147 5.27 -9.26 -13.12
N LEU A 148 5.67 -8.01 -13.29
CA LEU A 148 6.06 -7.46 -14.58
C LEU A 148 7.21 -8.27 -15.20
N GLU A 149 8.27 -8.55 -14.44
CA GLU A 149 9.38 -9.39 -14.91
C GLU A 149 8.90 -10.76 -15.43
N ARG A 150 7.98 -11.41 -14.73
CA ARG A 150 7.39 -12.68 -15.18
C ARG A 150 6.60 -12.52 -16.47
N GLU A 151 5.83 -11.44 -16.61
CA GLU A 151 5.04 -11.15 -17.81
C GLU A 151 5.97 -10.88 -19.02
N VAL A 152 7.06 -10.14 -18.83
CA VAL A 152 8.10 -9.90 -19.85
C VAL A 152 8.79 -11.20 -20.26
N ILE A 153 9.21 -12.02 -19.29
CA ILE A 153 9.81 -13.34 -19.57
C ILE A 153 8.83 -14.24 -20.34
N SER A 154 7.54 -14.21 -19.97
CA SER A 154 6.50 -14.98 -20.65
C SER A 154 6.32 -14.52 -22.09
N SER A 155 6.24 -13.21 -22.32
CA SER A 155 6.17 -12.61 -23.66
C SER A 155 7.38 -13.00 -24.51
N LEU A 156 8.59 -12.96 -23.95
CA LEU A 156 9.82 -13.36 -24.64
C LEU A 156 9.83 -14.85 -25.00
N LYS A 157 9.27 -15.73 -24.16
CA LYS A 157 9.13 -17.16 -24.50
C LYS A 157 8.15 -17.36 -25.65
N SER A 158 7.00 -16.70 -25.62
CA SER A 158 5.99 -16.80 -26.67
C SER A 158 6.49 -16.29 -28.02
N ILE A 159 7.18 -15.15 -28.06
CA ILE A 159 7.70 -14.59 -29.33
C ILE A 159 8.84 -15.44 -29.90
N LYS A 160 9.64 -16.10 -29.05
CA LYS A 160 10.68 -17.05 -29.49
C LYS A 160 10.08 -18.27 -30.18
N GLU A 161 8.97 -18.80 -29.68
CA GLU A 161 8.28 -19.90 -30.37
C GLU A 161 7.72 -19.46 -31.72
N LEU A 162 7.12 -18.27 -31.81
CA LEU A 162 6.66 -17.69 -33.08
C LEU A 162 7.83 -17.50 -34.06
N THR A 163 8.96 -16.97 -33.57
CA THR A 163 10.19 -16.79 -34.35
C THR A 163 10.70 -18.12 -34.90
N ARG A 164 10.77 -19.16 -34.06
CA ARG A 164 11.20 -20.50 -34.46
C ARG A 164 10.28 -21.11 -35.54
N LEU A 165 8.98 -20.83 -35.49
CA LEU A 165 8.03 -21.27 -36.52
C LEU A 165 8.21 -20.47 -37.82
N ALA A 166 8.49 -19.17 -37.74
CA ALA A 166 8.75 -18.32 -38.89
C ALA A 166 10.06 -18.70 -39.61
N GLU A 167 11.16 -18.92 -38.87
CA GLU A 167 12.48 -19.26 -39.42
C GLU A 167 12.52 -20.63 -40.13
N LYS A 168 11.59 -21.53 -39.82
CA LYS A 168 11.45 -22.82 -40.53
C LYS A 168 10.88 -22.67 -41.94
N LYS A 169 10.28 -21.52 -42.27
CA LYS A 169 9.67 -21.28 -43.58
C LYS A 169 10.76 -20.99 -44.61
N SER A 170 10.60 -21.57 -45.79
CA SER A 170 11.47 -21.31 -46.94
C SER A 170 10.65 -21.20 -48.20
N PHE A 171 11.02 -20.27 -49.07
CA PHE A 171 10.27 -19.91 -50.27
C PHE A 171 11.14 -20.04 -51.50
N ALA A 172 10.55 -20.42 -52.63
CA ALA A 172 11.24 -20.45 -53.92
C ALA A 172 11.28 -19.06 -54.60
N CYS A 173 10.34 -18.18 -54.23
CA CYS A 173 10.18 -16.85 -54.81
C CYS A 173 10.40 -15.76 -53.74
N LYS A 174 11.15 -14.70 -54.10
CA LYS A 174 11.39 -13.54 -53.22
C LYS A 174 10.09 -12.83 -52.84
N LYS A 175 9.22 -12.61 -53.83
CA LYS A 175 7.97 -11.87 -53.66
C LYS A 175 7.02 -12.59 -52.70
N ASP A 176 6.97 -13.92 -52.76
CA ASP A 176 6.18 -14.73 -51.83
C ASP A 176 6.74 -14.67 -50.40
N ALA A 177 8.08 -14.70 -50.27
CA ALA A 177 8.75 -14.51 -48.99
C ALA A 177 8.46 -13.13 -48.38
N GLU A 178 8.51 -12.06 -49.19
CA GLU A 178 8.22 -10.70 -48.73
C GLU A 178 6.76 -10.52 -48.31
N MET A 179 5.80 -11.04 -49.07
CA MET A 179 4.37 -11.01 -48.69
C MET A 179 4.11 -11.76 -47.37
N MET A 180 4.78 -12.91 -47.18
CA MET A 180 4.63 -13.67 -45.95
C MET A 180 5.36 -13.01 -44.78
N ALA A 181 6.51 -12.38 -45.01
CA ALA A 181 7.23 -11.62 -44.00
C ALA A 181 6.37 -10.45 -43.46
N GLU A 182 5.60 -9.79 -44.32
CA GLU A 182 4.67 -8.73 -43.89
C GLU A 182 3.58 -9.27 -42.95
N LYS A 183 3.00 -10.44 -43.27
CA LYS A 183 2.04 -11.10 -42.39
C LYS A 183 2.65 -11.51 -41.05
N GLU A 184 3.88 -12.02 -41.07
CA GLU A 184 4.57 -12.41 -39.84
C GLU A 184 4.98 -11.21 -38.99
N ARG A 185 5.28 -10.05 -39.58
CA ARG A 185 5.57 -8.80 -38.82
C ARG A 185 4.40 -8.33 -37.97
N LEU A 186 3.17 -8.69 -38.33
CA LEU A 186 1.97 -8.39 -37.52
C LEU A 186 1.89 -9.23 -36.24
N ASN A 187 2.61 -10.36 -36.18
CA ASN A 187 2.66 -11.18 -34.98
C ASN A 187 3.51 -10.46 -33.91
N SER A 188 2.88 -10.16 -32.78
CA SER A 188 3.51 -9.60 -31.60
C SER A 188 3.02 -10.32 -30.36
N THR A 189 3.75 -10.12 -29.27
CA THR A 189 3.32 -10.51 -27.92
C THR A 189 3.27 -9.25 -27.06
N GLY A 190 2.84 -9.38 -25.79
CA GLY A 190 2.59 -8.21 -24.93
C GLY A 190 3.74 -7.18 -24.84
N PHE A 191 5.01 -7.60 -24.98
CA PHE A 191 6.18 -6.72 -24.87
C PHE A 191 7.23 -6.91 -25.96
N HIS A 192 6.96 -7.75 -26.97
CA HIS A 192 7.97 -8.06 -28.01
C HIS A 192 7.31 -8.19 -29.37
N ARG A 193 8.03 -7.72 -30.40
CA ARG A 193 7.66 -7.85 -31.82
C ARG A 193 8.79 -8.49 -32.62
N MET A 194 8.45 -8.99 -33.82
CA MET A 194 9.41 -9.55 -34.76
C MET A 194 9.77 -8.53 -35.84
N GLU A 195 11.06 -8.29 -36.03
CA GLU A 195 11.60 -7.62 -37.20
C GLU A 195 12.16 -8.68 -38.15
N ILE A 196 11.58 -8.77 -39.35
CA ILE A 196 11.86 -9.86 -40.29
C ILE A 196 12.53 -9.32 -41.52
N THR A 197 13.72 -9.83 -41.83
CA THR A 197 14.45 -9.58 -43.06
C THR A 197 14.48 -10.84 -43.93
N VAL A 198 14.16 -10.70 -45.22
CA VAL A 198 14.25 -11.81 -46.17
C VAL A 198 15.66 -11.87 -46.74
N THR A 199 16.31 -13.03 -46.65
CA THR A 199 17.65 -13.25 -47.19
C THR A 199 17.71 -14.47 -48.10
N GLU A 200 18.70 -14.47 -48.99
CA GLU A 200 18.97 -15.58 -49.90
C GLU A 200 19.80 -16.66 -49.20
N LYS A 201 19.36 -17.92 -49.32
CA LYS A 201 20.06 -19.10 -48.85
C LYS A 201 20.33 -20.02 -50.04
N TYR A 202 21.61 -20.15 -50.35
CA TYR A 202 22.08 -21.00 -51.44
C TYR A 202 22.29 -22.44 -50.96
N ARG A 203 21.74 -23.41 -51.69
CA ARG A 203 22.04 -24.83 -51.53
C ARG A 203 23.03 -25.24 -52.61
N TYR A 204 24.13 -25.88 -52.20
CA TYR A 204 25.17 -26.36 -53.12
C TYR A 204 25.08 -27.88 -53.30
N ALA A 205 25.56 -28.38 -54.44
CA ALA A 205 25.63 -29.81 -54.71
C ALA A 205 26.56 -30.52 -53.70
N SER A 206 26.25 -31.78 -53.40
CA SER A 206 27.13 -32.66 -52.63
C SER A 206 28.43 -32.93 -53.42
N GLY A 207 29.57 -32.90 -52.73
CA GLY A 207 30.90 -33.09 -53.33
C GLY A 207 31.84 -31.88 -53.19
N ARG A 208 33.15 -32.13 -53.29
CA ARG A 208 34.18 -31.07 -53.25
C ARG A 208 34.22 -30.36 -54.61
N PRO A 209 34.17 -29.01 -54.65
CA PRO A 209 34.33 -28.28 -55.91
C PRO A 209 35.66 -28.62 -56.58
N LYS A 210 35.68 -28.62 -57.92
CA LYS A 210 36.91 -28.82 -58.70
C LYS A 210 37.93 -27.74 -58.34
N LYS A 211 39.21 -28.13 -58.29
CA LYS A 211 40.31 -27.25 -57.87
C LYS A 211 40.39 -26.03 -58.80
N GLY A 212 40.07 -24.85 -58.28
CA GLY A 212 40.13 -23.57 -59.02
C GLY A 212 38.79 -23.02 -59.51
N GLU A 213 37.68 -23.75 -59.38
CA GLU A 213 36.35 -23.26 -59.78
C GLU A 213 35.49 -22.84 -58.57
N PRO A 214 34.84 -21.66 -58.60
CA PRO A 214 33.88 -21.26 -57.58
C PRO A 214 32.66 -22.19 -57.58
N ARG A 215 32.12 -22.45 -56.40
CA ARG A 215 31.00 -23.39 -56.21
C ARG A 215 29.69 -22.73 -56.64
N SER A 216 29.06 -23.23 -57.71
CA SER A 216 27.76 -22.71 -58.16
C SER A 216 26.59 -23.21 -57.29
N PRO A 217 25.64 -22.36 -56.90
CA PRO A 217 24.41 -22.79 -56.23
C PRO A 217 23.59 -23.71 -57.12
N VAL A 218 23.04 -24.79 -56.55
CA VAL A 218 22.06 -25.67 -57.20
C VAL A 218 20.65 -25.11 -57.05
N GLU A 219 20.38 -24.39 -55.96
CA GLU A 219 19.07 -23.87 -55.63
C GLU A 219 19.20 -22.63 -54.75
N THR A 220 18.45 -21.57 -55.08
CA THR A 220 18.31 -20.38 -54.24
C THR A 220 16.96 -20.43 -53.54
N ARG A 221 16.97 -20.42 -52.21
CA ARG A 221 15.77 -20.31 -51.38
C ARG A 221 15.79 -18.98 -50.64
N TYR A 222 14.61 -18.41 -50.42
CA TYR A 222 14.45 -17.22 -49.57
C TYR A 222 14.01 -17.68 -48.18
N VAL A 223 14.71 -17.19 -47.15
CA VAL A 223 14.46 -17.52 -45.74
C VAL A 223 14.32 -16.25 -44.92
N PHE A 224 13.74 -16.39 -43.73
CA PHE A 224 13.61 -15.30 -42.78
C PHE A 224 14.82 -15.25 -41.85
N VAL A 225 15.34 -14.05 -41.63
CA VAL A 225 16.19 -13.68 -40.50
C VAL A 225 15.33 -12.81 -39.60
N VAL A 226 15.04 -13.31 -38.40
CA VAL A 226 14.14 -12.66 -37.46
C VAL A 226 14.93 -12.09 -36.31
N ASN A 227 14.77 -10.79 -36.04
CA ASN A 227 15.24 -10.14 -34.84
C ASN A 227 14.05 -9.89 -33.90
N ILE A 228 14.22 -10.20 -32.62
CA ILE A 228 13.19 -9.93 -31.61
C ILE A 228 13.51 -8.58 -30.98
N VAL A 229 12.55 -7.67 -31.00
CA VAL A 229 12.70 -6.32 -30.45
C VAL A 229 11.70 -6.10 -29.32
N GLU A 230 12.17 -5.53 -28.22
CA GLU A 230 11.34 -5.13 -27.09
C GLU A 230 10.51 -3.89 -27.47
N ASP A 231 9.23 -3.92 -27.10
CA ASP A 231 8.35 -2.76 -27.21
C ASP A 231 8.46 -1.91 -25.95
N GLU A 232 9.40 -0.96 -25.98
CA GLU A 232 9.68 -0.07 -24.85
C GLU A 232 8.45 0.75 -24.45
N ALA A 233 7.61 1.16 -25.42
CA ALA A 233 6.39 1.92 -25.13
C ALA A 233 5.37 1.06 -24.37
N ALA A 234 5.20 -0.21 -24.77
CA ALA A 234 4.34 -1.15 -24.04
C ALA A 234 4.88 -1.44 -22.63
N LEU A 235 6.20 -1.57 -22.48
CA LEU A 235 6.85 -1.75 -21.18
C LEU A 235 6.66 -0.54 -20.27
N GLU A 236 6.89 0.68 -20.77
CA GLU A 236 6.73 1.91 -19.99
C GLU A 236 5.27 2.10 -19.56
N LYS A 237 4.31 1.90 -20.47
CA LYS A 237 2.87 1.94 -20.15
C LYS A 237 2.53 0.92 -19.08
N ARG A 238 3.04 -0.32 -19.20
CA ARG A 238 2.81 -1.37 -18.21
C ARG A 238 3.44 -1.06 -16.85
N ARG A 239 4.62 -0.41 -16.81
CA ARG A 239 5.26 0.07 -15.58
C ARG A 239 4.40 1.13 -14.88
N LYS A 240 3.86 2.10 -15.63
CA LYS A 240 2.94 3.12 -15.11
C LYS A 240 1.69 2.46 -14.49
N ILE A 241 1.05 1.55 -15.22
CA ILE A 241 -0.11 0.77 -14.71
C ILE A 241 0.27 -0.02 -13.45
N ALA A 242 1.44 -0.66 -13.42
CA ALA A 242 1.92 -1.39 -12.24
C ALA A 242 2.23 -0.46 -11.05
N GLY A 243 2.46 0.82 -11.25
CA GLY A 243 2.58 1.84 -10.20
C GLY A 243 1.24 2.27 -9.60
N CYS A 244 0.12 1.94 -10.24
CA CYS A 244 -1.20 2.48 -9.90
C CYS A 244 -2.04 1.58 -8.99
N PHE A 245 -2.80 2.18 -8.08
CA PHE A 245 -3.87 1.51 -7.35
C PHE A 245 -5.06 2.45 -7.21
N VAL A 246 -6.25 1.91 -6.97
CA VAL A 246 -7.49 2.69 -6.94
C VAL A 246 -8.05 2.70 -5.52
N LEU A 247 -8.36 3.89 -5.03
CA LEU A 247 -9.17 4.10 -3.84
C LEU A 247 -10.62 4.34 -4.26
N LEU A 248 -11.53 3.59 -3.68
CA LEU A 248 -12.97 3.65 -3.88
C LEU A 248 -13.60 4.43 -2.72
N THR A 249 -14.47 5.38 -3.03
CA THR A 249 -15.18 6.19 -2.02
C THR A 249 -16.54 6.66 -2.53
N ASN A 250 -17.48 6.89 -1.61
CA ASN A 250 -18.74 7.59 -1.85
C ASN A 250 -18.70 9.08 -1.47
N ILE A 251 -17.52 9.60 -1.09
CA ILE A 251 -17.34 11.01 -0.77
C ILE A 251 -17.31 11.82 -2.07
N ALA A 252 -18.23 12.77 -2.21
CA ALA A 252 -18.34 13.62 -3.39
C ALA A 252 -17.05 14.42 -3.66
N ASN A 253 -16.82 14.71 -4.94
CA ASN A 253 -15.75 15.60 -5.39
C ASN A 253 -16.39 16.87 -5.97
N GLU A 254 -16.88 17.75 -5.09
CA GLU A 254 -17.43 19.04 -5.54
C GLU A 254 -16.31 20.08 -5.49
N ASP A 255 -16.32 21.03 -6.44
CA ASP A 255 -15.34 22.11 -6.48
C ASP A 255 -15.41 22.92 -5.17
N GLY A 256 -14.31 22.92 -4.41
CA GLY A 256 -14.24 23.54 -3.08
C GLY A 256 -14.43 22.59 -1.89
N THR A 257 -14.62 21.28 -2.11
CA THR A 257 -14.65 20.28 -1.02
C THR A 257 -13.27 20.02 -0.40
N GLU A 258 -13.23 19.71 0.89
CA GLU A 258 -12.00 19.35 1.63
C GLU A 258 -11.37 18.03 1.14
N TYR A 259 -12.15 17.19 0.44
CA TYR A 259 -11.78 15.81 0.10
C TYR A 259 -11.16 15.69 -1.30
N THR A 260 -10.02 16.37 -1.49
CA THR A 260 -9.17 16.21 -2.68
C THR A 260 -8.58 14.80 -2.77
N ALA A 261 -8.02 14.44 -3.93
CA ALA A 261 -7.33 13.14 -4.09
C ALA A 261 -6.18 12.95 -3.08
N GLU A 262 -5.48 14.03 -2.75
CA GLU A 262 -4.47 14.07 -1.69
C GLU A 262 -5.06 13.72 -0.32
N LYS A 263 -6.15 14.38 0.08
CA LYS A 263 -6.81 14.15 1.37
C LYS A 263 -7.33 12.71 1.50
N VAL A 264 -7.96 12.20 0.44
CA VAL A 264 -8.43 10.79 0.38
C VAL A 264 -7.27 9.82 0.56
N LEU A 265 -6.15 10.05 -0.14
CA LEU A 265 -4.96 9.23 0.01
C LEU A 265 -4.34 9.35 1.41
N GLN A 266 -4.29 10.54 2.00
CA GLN A 266 -3.78 10.76 3.35
C GLN A 266 -4.59 9.96 4.37
N ILE A 267 -5.92 10.11 4.36
CA ILE A 267 -6.84 9.38 5.25
C ILE A 267 -6.64 7.86 5.10
N TYR A 268 -6.56 7.35 3.86
CA TYR A 268 -6.29 5.93 3.62
C TYR A 268 -4.92 5.49 4.14
N LYS A 269 -3.89 6.32 3.99
CA LYS A 269 -2.51 5.99 4.39
C LYS A 269 -2.34 5.97 5.91
N GLU A 270 -3.09 6.79 6.65
CA GLU A 270 -3.10 6.78 8.12
C GLU A 270 -3.49 5.40 8.69
N GLN A 271 -4.39 4.68 8.02
CA GLN A 271 -4.80 3.31 8.39
C GLN A 271 -3.63 2.31 8.37
N ASN A 272 -2.62 2.47 7.50
CA ASN A 272 -1.48 1.54 7.43
C ASN A 272 -0.60 1.57 8.70
N GLY A 273 -0.75 2.59 9.54
CA GLY A 273 -0.13 2.64 10.86
C GLY A 273 -0.65 1.53 11.77
N ILE A 274 -1.90 1.09 11.60
CA ILE A 274 -2.54 0.02 12.39
C ILE A 274 -1.75 -1.28 12.19
N GLU A 275 -1.78 -1.90 11.00
CA GLU A 275 -1.19 -3.23 10.77
C GLU A 275 0.28 -3.35 11.16
N LYS A 276 1.09 -2.32 10.89
CA LYS A 276 2.52 -2.30 11.26
C LYS A 276 2.74 -2.24 12.77
N ASN A 277 1.88 -1.55 13.50
CA ASN A 277 1.99 -1.39 14.95
C ASN A 277 1.38 -2.58 15.71
N PHE A 278 0.52 -3.39 15.08
CA PHE A 278 -0.14 -4.54 15.69
C PHE A 278 0.41 -5.90 15.22
N GLY A 279 1.36 -5.92 14.29
CA GLY A 279 1.99 -7.15 13.82
C GLY A 279 2.62 -7.98 14.94
N PHE A 280 3.10 -7.34 16.02
CA PHE A 280 3.67 -8.03 17.18
C PHE A 280 2.61 -8.78 18.02
N LEU A 281 1.35 -8.30 18.07
CA LEU A 281 0.25 -9.03 18.72
C LEU A 281 -0.17 -10.26 17.92
N LYS A 282 0.14 -10.26 16.62
CA LYS A 282 -0.05 -11.41 15.72
C LYS A 282 1.21 -12.29 15.64
N ASP A 283 2.28 -11.96 16.37
CA ASP A 283 3.51 -12.76 16.39
C ASP A 283 3.33 -13.94 17.34
N ASP A 284 3.22 -15.13 16.76
CA ASP A 284 3.13 -16.39 17.48
C ASP A 284 4.22 -16.55 18.54
N ARG A 285 5.40 -15.93 18.38
CA ARG A 285 6.48 -16.02 19.39
C ARG A 285 6.15 -15.27 20.67
N ILE A 286 5.50 -14.10 20.57
CA ILE A 286 5.09 -13.30 21.72
C ILE A 286 3.89 -13.96 22.40
N VAL A 287 2.92 -14.44 21.61
CA VAL A 287 1.74 -15.13 22.13
C VAL A 287 2.11 -16.48 22.78
N ASN A 288 2.99 -17.26 22.14
CA ASN A 288 3.46 -18.54 22.68
C ASN A 288 4.35 -18.36 23.93
N ALA A 289 5.14 -17.28 24.00
CA ALA A 289 5.94 -16.97 25.20
C ALA A 289 5.08 -16.67 26.43
N LEU A 290 3.81 -16.30 26.25
CA LEU A 290 2.88 -16.00 27.34
C LEU A 290 2.13 -17.25 27.84
N PHE A 291 2.37 -18.44 27.25
CA PHE A 291 1.83 -19.74 27.66
C PHE A 291 0.32 -19.76 27.95
N LEU A 292 -0.46 -18.96 27.24
CA LEU A 292 -1.91 -18.89 27.44
C LEU A 292 -2.60 -20.06 26.74
N LYS A 293 -3.10 -21.03 27.52
CA LYS A 293 -3.75 -22.25 27.01
C LYS A 293 -5.27 -22.13 26.89
N LEU A 294 -5.89 -21.21 27.65
CA LEU A 294 -7.34 -21.05 27.71
C LEU A 294 -7.78 -19.83 26.88
N PRO A 295 -8.85 -19.95 26.07
CA PRO A 295 -9.38 -18.85 25.26
C PRO A 295 -9.69 -17.58 26.06
N GLU A 296 -10.24 -17.73 27.26
CA GLU A 296 -10.58 -16.62 28.17
C GLU A 296 -9.36 -15.80 28.59
N HIS A 297 -8.23 -16.46 28.86
CA HIS A 297 -6.99 -15.76 29.21
C HIS A 297 -6.38 -15.02 28.02
N ILE A 298 -6.53 -15.58 26.80
CA ILE A 298 -6.12 -14.92 25.56
C ILE A 298 -6.96 -13.66 25.35
N GLU A 299 -8.27 -13.74 25.64
CA GLU A 299 -9.17 -12.60 25.55
C GLU A 299 -8.83 -11.49 26.55
N ALA A 300 -8.66 -11.85 27.83
CA ALA A 300 -8.27 -10.91 28.88
C ALA A 300 -6.93 -10.23 28.60
N LEU A 301 -5.92 -10.97 28.16
CA LEU A 301 -4.63 -10.39 27.77
C LEU A 301 -4.80 -9.45 26.57
N GLY A 302 -5.57 -9.84 25.55
CA GLY A 302 -5.85 -9.00 24.40
C GLY A 302 -6.45 -7.66 24.79
N MET A 303 -7.43 -7.66 25.71
CA MET A 303 -8.03 -6.45 26.27
C MET A 303 -6.99 -5.56 26.97
N ILE A 304 -6.14 -6.14 27.83
CA ILE A 304 -5.08 -5.39 28.54
C ILE A 304 -4.12 -4.72 27.53
N LEU A 305 -3.73 -5.45 26.48
CA LEU A 305 -2.81 -4.94 25.46
C LEU A 305 -3.43 -3.82 24.63
N ILE A 306 -4.73 -3.90 24.32
CA ILE A 306 -5.48 -2.82 23.65
C ILE A 306 -5.50 -1.57 24.53
N ILE A 307 -5.83 -1.71 25.83
CA ILE A 307 -5.87 -0.58 26.78
C ILE A 307 -4.50 0.07 26.92
N ALA A 308 -3.45 -0.74 27.10
CA ALA A 308 -2.08 -0.24 27.20
C ALA A 308 -1.68 0.55 25.95
N LEU A 309 -2.07 0.07 24.77
CA LEU A 309 -1.82 0.81 23.53
C LEU A 309 -2.65 2.08 23.42
N MET A 310 -3.92 2.04 23.79
CA MET A 310 -4.78 3.22 23.81
C MET A 310 -4.11 4.33 24.62
N LEU A 311 -3.61 4.01 25.81
CA LEU A 311 -2.85 4.94 26.65
C LEU A 311 -1.61 5.47 25.93
N TRP A 312 -0.79 4.60 25.31
CA TRP A 312 0.38 5.05 24.57
C TRP A 312 0.03 6.00 23.42
N ARG A 313 -1.04 5.72 22.67
CA ARG A 313 -1.47 6.57 21.56
C ARG A 313 -2.05 7.90 22.03
N LEU A 314 -2.78 7.91 23.15
CA LEU A 314 -3.25 9.14 23.78
C LEU A 314 -2.10 10.00 24.30
N MET A 315 -1.08 9.39 24.93
CA MET A 315 0.13 10.10 25.36
C MET A 315 0.86 10.72 24.16
N GLU A 316 1.07 9.95 23.09
CA GLU A 316 1.70 10.44 21.86
C GLU A 316 0.92 11.58 21.20
N ARG A 317 -0.41 11.43 21.10
CA ARG A 317 -1.28 12.45 20.52
C ARG A 317 -1.23 13.73 21.34
N THR A 318 -1.33 13.62 22.66
CA THR A 318 -1.29 14.78 23.57
C THR A 318 0.04 15.53 23.43
N MET A 319 1.16 14.80 23.51
CA MET A 319 2.49 15.41 23.33
C MET A 319 2.65 16.08 21.97
N ARG A 320 2.30 15.39 20.87
CA ARG A 320 2.49 15.93 19.52
C ARG A 320 1.60 17.14 19.25
N ASN A 321 0.34 17.10 19.68
CA ASN A 321 -0.57 18.24 19.55
C ASN A 321 -0.06 19.46 20.33
N ASN A 322 0.41 19.27 21.57
CA ASN A 322 0.96 20.37 22.36
C ASN A 322 2.21 20.98 21.69
N LEU A 323 3.13 20.14 21.20
CA LEU A 323 4.34 20.59 20.52
C LEU A 323 4.03 21.32 19.21
N GLU A 324 3.04 20.86 18.44
CA GLU A 324 2.58 21.50 17.22
C GLU A 324 1.95 22.86 17.50
N THR A 325 1.01 22.95 18.44
CA THR A 325 0.37 24.21 18.85
C THR A 325 1.37 25.24 19.34
N ASN A 326 2.38 24.80 20.11
CA ASN A 326 3.39 25.69 20.67
C ASN A 326 4.60 25.90 19.74
N ASN A 327 4.64 25.22 18.60
CA ASN A 327 5.79 25.18 17.68
C ASN A 327 7.13 24.90 18.40
N THR A 328 7.13 23.88 19.27
CA THR A 328 8.28 23.48 20.10
C THR A 328 8.71 22.04 19.83
N THR A 329 9.85 21.65 20.38
CA THR A 329 10.38 20.28 20.26
C THR A 329 10.83 19.76 21.63
N LEU A 330 10.87 18.43 21.78
CA LEU A 330 11.43 17.78 22.96
C LEU A 330 12.83 17.23 22.70
N PRO A 331 13.68 17.07 23.73
CA PRO A 331 14.93 16.35 23.63
C PRO A 331 14.66 14.84 23.45
N GLY A 332 14.78 14.37 22.21
CA GLY A 332 14.53 13.00 21.80
C GLY A 332 15.63 12.02 22.17
N TRP A 333 15.79 10.98 21.33
CA TRP A 333 16.92 10.05 21.44
C TRP A 333 18.23 10.82 21.26
N ASN A 334 19.25 10.48 22.06
CA ASN A 334 20.53 11.19 22.09
C ASN A 334 20.39 12.73 22.24
N ASN A 335 19.32 13.19 22.89
CA ASN A 335 18.95 14.61 23.09
C ASN A 335 18.77 15.42 21.81
N GLN A 336 18.54 14.76 20.67
CA GLN A 336 18.22 15.45 19.42
C GLN A 336 16.79 16.00 19.46
N PRO A 337 16.54 17.24 19.04
CA PRO A 337 15.20 17.82 18.97
C PRO A 337 14.23 16.94 18.19
N THR A 338 13.03 16.71 18.73
CA THR A 338 11.95 15.97 18.05
C THR A 338 10.59 16.62 18.27
N SER A 339 9.83 16.75 17.19
CA SER A 339 8.40 17.12 17.20
C SER A 339 7.48 15.90 17.28
N ARG A 340 8.03 14.67 17.21
CA ARG A 340 7.27 13.42 17.20
C ARG A 340 7.74 12.46 18.30
N PRO A 341 7.64 12.84 19.58
CA PRO A 341 7.95 11.93 20.68
C PRO A 341 7.05 10.68 20.62
N THR A 342 7.56 9.57 21.17
CA THR A 342 6.82 8.32 21.33
C THR A 342 6.56 8.06 22.82
N ALA A 343 5.51 7.30 23.14
CA ALA A 343 5.25 6.91 24.52
C ALA A 343 6.44 6.11 25.09
N TYR A 344 7.07 5.26 24.27
CA TYR A 344 8.26 4.52 24.66
C TYR A 344 9.46 5.42 25.00
N MET A 345 9.68 6.49 24.24
CA MET A 345 10.71 7.49 24.54
C MET A 345 10.46 8.14 25.89
N LEU A 346 9.21 8.53 26.16
CA LEU A 346 8.82 9.06 27.46
C LEU A 346 9.10 8.03 28.57
N THR A 347 8.64 6.79 28.45
CA THR A 347 8.91 5.73 29.45
C THR A 347 10.40 5.57 29.71
N TRP A 348 11.24 5.67 28.67
CA TRP A 348 12.69 5.59 28.82
C TRP A 348 13.30 6.79 29.54
N LYS A 349 12.87 8.03 29.24
CA LYS A 349 13.36 9.25 29.91
C LYS A 349 12.97 9.29 31.40
N PHE A 350 11.89 8.61 31.76
CA PHE A 350 11.42 8.45 33.14
C PHE A 350 11.93 7.16 33.81
N LYS A 351 12.74 6.34 33.14
CA LYS A 351 13.30 5.12 33.74
C LYS A 351 14.09 5.47 35.01
N GLY A 352 13.77 4.78 36.10
CA GLY A 352 14.39 5.00 37.41
C GLY A 352 13.81 6.17 38.21
N ALA A 353 12.85 6.93 37.67
CA ALA A 353 12.08 7.88 38.46
C ALA A 353 11.11 7.09 39.37
N LEU A 354 11.24 7.28 40.68
CA LEU A 354 10.40 6.63 41.69
C LEU A 354 9.69 7.72 42.50
N ILE A 355 8.44 7.49 42.86
CA ILE A 355 7.74 8.35 43.82
C ILE A 355 8.00 7.76 45.21
N ILE A 356 8.71 8.51 46.06
CA ILE A 356 9.00 8.15 47.44
C ILE A 356 8.00 8.86 48.33
N SER A 357 7.28 8.11 49.17
CA SER A 357 6.37 8.66 50.18
C SER A 357 7.01 8.57 51.55
N LEU A 358 7.25 9.72 52.20
CA LEU A 358 7.78 9.83 53.56
C LEU A 358 6.83 10.70 54.37
N MET A 359 6.29 10.17 55.46
CA MET A 359 5.45 10.93 56.41
C MET A 359 4.34 11.77 55.72
N ALA A 360 3.59 11.13 54.81
CA ALA A 360 2.53 11.74 53.99
C ALA A 360 2.98 12.77 52.92
N GLN A 361 4.27 13.05 52.80
CA GLN A 361 4.83 13.84 51.70
C GLN A 361 5.36 12.92 50.59
N ARG A 362 5.02 13.22 49.34
CA ARG A 362 5.57 12.50 48.17
C ARG A 362 6.67 13.34 47.53
N GLN A 363 7.72 12.68 47.07
CA GLN A 363 8.77 13.31 46.28
C GLN A 363 9.25 12.37 45.17
N VAL A 364 9.80 12.94 44.10
CA VAL A 364 10.38 12.15 43.01
C VAL A 364 11.87 11.89 43.30
N SER A 365 12.25 10.61 43.37
CA SER A 365 13.62 10.13 43.52
C SER A 365 14.56 10.80 42.50
N GLY A 366 15.60 11.48 43.00
CA GLY A 366 16.60 12.17 42.18
C GLY A 366 16.08 13.42 41.45
N GLY A 367 14.86 13.89 41.75
CA GLY A 367 14.25 15.08 41.15
C GLY A 367 13.81 14.92 39.69
N LEU A 368 13.19 15.98 39.17
CA LEU A 368 12.80 16.11 37.76
C LEU A 368 13.76 17.08 37.06
N ASN A 369 14.62 16.55 36.20
CA ASN A 369 15.48 17.39 35.36
C ASN A 369 14.65 18.10 34.27
N GLU A 370 15.27 19.08 33.59
CA GLU A 370 14.62 19.87 32.54
C GLU A 370 13.98 19.00 31.45
N THR A 371 14.63 17.90 31.08
CA THR A 371 14.07 16.94 30.11
C THR A 371 12.76 16.34 30.61
N ARG A 372 12.73 15.79 31.84
CA ARG A 372 11.51 15.19 32.40
C ARG A 372 10.41 16.24 32.54
N LEU A 373 10.73 17.46 32.97
CA LEU A 373 9.77 18.57 33.05
C LEU A 373 9.19 18.93 31.68
N ALA A 374 10.02 18.98 30.63
CA ALA A 374 9.55 19.24 29.26
C ALA A 374 8.59 18.14 28.76
N PHE A 375 8.86 16.88 29.07
CA PHE A 375 7.94 15.77 28.74
C PHE A 375 6.63 15.83 29.55
N LEU A 376 6.66 16.24 30.82
CA LEU A 376 5.42 16.47 31.60
C LEU A 376 4.61 17.61 31.02
N ALA A 377 5.25 18.74 30.71
CA ALA A 377 4.60 19.90 30.10
C ALA A 377 3.94 19.53 28.75
N ALA A 378 4.61 18.74 27.92
CA ALA A 378 4.04 18.24 26.67
C ALA A 378 2.81 17.34 26.88
N LEU A 379 2.71 16.65 28.02
CA LEU A 379 1.52 15.89 28.42
C LEU A 379 0.43 16.75 29.10
N ASN A 380 0.61 18.07 29.19
CA ASN A 380 -0.22 18.96 30.01
C ASN A 380 -0.24 18.56 31.50
N MET A 381 0.88 18.04 32.00
CA MET A 381 1.05 17.65 33.39
C MET A 381 2.15 18.48 34.05
N THR A 382 2.09 18.60 35.37
CA THR A 382 3.13 19.21 36.19
C THR A 382 3.67 18.19 37.20
N ALA A 383 4.80 18.52 37.83
CA ALA A 383 5.34 17.71 38.92
C ALA A 383 4.34 17.55 40.08
N GLU A 384 3.50 18.56 40.29
CA GLU A 384 2.49 18.58 41.37
C GLU A 384 1.49 17.45 41.23
N ASN A 385 1.14 17.02 40.01
CA ASN A 385 0.23 15.89 39.80
C ASN A 385 0.72 14.59 40.49
N PHE A 386 2.02 14.46 40.74
CA PHE A 386 2.63 13.27 41.34
C PHE A 386 3.04 13.46 42.81
N ILE A 387 3.34 14.71 43.19
CA ILE A 387 3.79 15.12 44.52
C ILE A 387 2.56 15.41 45.42
N ASN A 388 1.58 16.12 44.88
CA ASN A 388 0.34 16.53 45.54
C ASN A 388 -0.86 16.06 44.71
N PRO A 389 -1.14 14.74 44.64
CA PRO A 389 -2.37 14.29 43.99
C PRO A 389 -3.55 14.92 44.71
N ALA A 390 -4.37 15.69 43.99
CA ALA A 390 -5.60 16.23 44.56
C ALA A 390 -6.46 15.06 45.07
N GLY A 391 -6.66 14.99 46.39
CA GLY A 391 -7.52 13.99 47.05
C GLY A 391 -6.82 13.05 48.04
N SER A 392 -6.30 13.59 49.13
CA SER A 392 -6.47 12.97 50.46
C SER A 392 -7.13 14.01 51.36
N GLY A 393 -8.43 14.20 51.11
CA GLY A 393 -9.38 15.00 51.86
C GLY A 393 -10.74 14.36 51.71
#